data_AF-A0A2P6QGE9-F1
#
_entry.id   AF-A0A2P6QGE9-F1
#
_cell.length_a   1.000
_cell.length_b   1.000
_cell.length_c   1.000
_cell.angle_alpha   90.00
_cell.angle_beta   90.00
_cell.angle_gamma   90.00
#
_symmetry.space_group_name_H-M   'P 1'
#
loop_
_entity.id
_entity.type
_entity.pdbx_description
1 polymer ?
#
loop_
_entity_poly.entity_id
_entity_poly.type
_entity_poly.pdbx_seq_one_letter_code
_entity_poly.pdbx_strand_id
1 'polypeptide(L)'
;MADMNLNADECLLTRMQEMSLDYHFTVEQEVGSATHAFFSFNGTAGVLRIATINEAGGWKDRSTVEDMDLAVRAGLRGWKFLYLGDLQVKSELPSTFNDYRNQQHRWSCGPANLFRKIVMEIAMNEKVTLWKKFYVIYSFFFVRKIIVHMVTFFFYCVVLPLTIFVPEVDVPIWGAVYIPSIIAILNSVGTPRSVHLLLYWILFENVMSLHRTKATLIGLFGAGRANEWVVTEKLGDAAKNKPAPKFFKKPKFKFGNRLHMLELGFGLFLFFCGCYDYVHGKNKYFIYLFLQTITFLICGFGYVGTIIPTSS
;
A
#
# COMPACT_ATOMS: atom_id res chain seq x y z
N MET A 1 -0.04 13.26 -19.87
CA MET A 1 0.07 11.87 -19.39
C MET A 1 -1.29 11.23 -19.61
N ALA A 2 -1.39 10.20 -20.45
CA ALA A 2 -2.66 9.52 -20.65
C ALA A 2 -3.02 8.73 -19.38
N ASP A 3 -4.31 8.67 -19.06
CA ASP A 3 -4.82 8.03 -17.86
C ASP A 3 -4.64 6.50 -17.94
N MET A 4 -3.78 5.96 -17.08
CA MET A 4 -3.45 4.53 -17.03
C MET A 4 -4.54 3.72 -16.31
N ASN A 5 -5.41 4.39 -15.53
CA ASN A 5 -6.36 3.76 -14.64
C ASN A 5 -7.80 3.99 -15.11
N LEU A 6 -8.45 2.93 -15.60
CA LEU A 6 -9.78 3.00 -16.24
C LEU A 6 -10.88 3.59 -15.36
N ASN A 7 -10.77 3.41 -14.03
CA ASN A 7 -11.76 3.80 -13.06
C ASN A 7 -11.20 4.78 -12.00
N ALA A 8 -10.15 5.53 -12.33
CA ALA A 8 -9.59 6.53 -11.43
C ALA A 8 -10.65 7.55 -10.96
N ASP A 9 -11.54 7.98 -11.86
CA ASP A 9 -12.59 8.97 -11.55
C ASP A 9 -13.87 8.38 -10.94
N GLU A 10 -13.89 7.09 -10.62
CA GLU A 10 -15.06 6.41 -10.08
C GLU A 10 -15.48 6.95 -8.71
N CYS A 11 -14.53 7.12 -7.79
CA CYS A 11 -14.79 7.66 -6.47
C CYS A 11 -13.51 8.18 -5.81
N LEU A 12 -13.64 8.80 -4.63
CA LEU A 12 -12.48 9.31 -3.89
C LEU A 12 -11.46 8.22 -3.56
N LEU A 13 -11.91 6.98 -3.32
CA LEU A 13 -11.03 5.84 -3.04
C LEU A 13 -10.15 5.51 -4.26
N THR A 14 -10.71 5.44 -5.47
CA THR A 14 -9.93 5.14 -6.68
C THR A 14 -9.00 6.29 -7.04
N ARG A 15 -9.41 7.55 -6.83
CA ARG A 15 -8.52 8.72 -6.98
C ARG A 15 -7.34 8.71 -6.01
N MET A 16 -7.54 8.31 -4.74
CA MET A 16 -6.43 8.19 -3.78
C MET A 16 -5.49 7.03 -4.13
N GLN A 17 -6.01 5.93 -4.67
CA GLN A 17 -5.20 4.80 -5.15
C GLN A 17 -4.35 5.16 -6.36
N GLU A 18 -4.93 5.89 -7.32
CA GLU A 18 -4.22 6.41 -8.48
C GLU A 18 -2.99 7.21 -8.06
N MET A 19 -3.12 8.16 -7.13
CA MET A 19 -2.00 8.96 -6.64
C MET A 19 -0.82 8.11 -6.16
N SER A 20 -1.08 7.05 -5.39
CA SER A 20 -0.03 6.16 -4.87
C SER A 20 0.57 5.27 -5.97
N LEU A 21 -0.24 4.81 -6.93
CA LEU A 21 0.22 3.94 -8.01
C LEU A 21 0.98 4.68 -9.11
N ASP A 22 0.51 5.86 -9.50
CA ASP A 22 1.18 6.68 -10.51
C ASP A 22 2.59 7.07 -10.02
N TYR A 23 2.75 7.48 -8.75
CA TYR A 23 4.08 7.72 -8.20
C TYR A 23 4.97 6.47 -8.22
N HIS A 24 4.42 5.30 -7.86
CA HIS A 24 5.16 4.04 -7.93
C HIS A 24 5.71 3.75 -9.34
N PHE A 25 4.87 3.91 -10.37
CA PHE A 25 5.26 3.60 -11.75
C PHE A 25 6.11 4.71 -12.39
N THR A 26 5.69 5.96 -12.30
CA THR A 26 6.36 7.09 -12.97
C THR A 26 7.66 7.51 -12.28
N VAL A 27 7.81 7.27 -10.98
CA VAL A 27 9.01 7.69 -10.25
C VAL A 27 9.82 6.50 -9.79
N GLU A 28 9.24 5.60 -8.98
CA GLU A 28 10.04 4.55 -8.36
C GLU A 28 10.59 3.53 -9.36
N GLN A 29 9.75 3.11 -10.33
CA GLN A 29 10.14 2.15 -11.36
C GLN A 29 11.08 2.79 -12.41
N GLU A 30 10.80 4.03 -12.84
CA GLU A 30 11.69 4.78 -13.75
C GLU A 30 13.07 5.01 -13.15
N VAL A 31 13.15 5.50 -11.91
CA VAL A 31 14.44 5.73 -11.23
C VAL A 31 15.17 4.40 -11.02
N GLY A 32 14.46 3.34 -10.63
CA GLY A 32 15.04 2.00 -10.50
C GLY A 32 15.67 1.53 -11.81
N SER A 33 14.97 1.69 -12.92
CA SER A 33 15.43 1.38 -14.28
C SER A 33 16.63 2.23 -14.71
N ALA A 34 16.53 3.55 -14.61
CA ALA A 34 17.57 4.49 -15.03
C ALA A 34 18.88 4.29 -14.25
N THR A 35 18.78 3.99 -12.95
CA THR A 35 19.95 3.74 -12.09
C THR A 35 20.47 2.30 -12.17
N HIS A 36 19.85 1.44 -12.98
CA HIS A 36 20.12 0.00 -13.01
C HIS A 36 20.05 -0.66 -11.61
N ALA A 37 19.29 -0.07 -10.70
CA ALA A 37 19.03 -0.62 -9.39
C ALA A 37 17.99 -1.73 -9.49
N PHE A 38 17.96 -2.63 -8.50
CA PHE A 38 16.91 -3.63 -8.46
C PHE A 38 15.55 -2.97 -8.17
N PHE A 39 14.55 -3.32 -8.97
CA PHE A 39 13.15 -3.01 -8.73
C PHE A 39 12.30 -4.26 -9.01
N SER A 40 11.13 -4.35 -8.40
CA SER A 40 10.28 -5.54 -8.49
C SER A 40 9.58 -5.61 -9.85
N PHE A 41 9.47 -6.82 -10.39
CA PHE A 41 8.45 -7.13 -11.37
C PHE A 41 7.08 -7.15 -10.66
N ASN A 42 6.07 -6.52 -11.25
CA ASN A 42 4.75 -6.31 -10.65
C ASN A 42 3.68 -7.32 -11.14
N GLY A 43 4.11 -8.44 -11.72
CA GLY A 43 3.26 -9.58 -12.08
C GLY A 43 2.37 -9.39 -13.32
N THR A 44 2.18 -8.16 -13.79
CA THR A 44 1.39 -7.84 -14.98
C THR A 44 2.09 -6.78 -15.85
N ALA A 45 1.60 -6.59 -17.07
CA ALA A 45 2.07 -5.56 -18.01
C ALA A 45 3.59 -5.54 -18.26
N GLY A 46 4.25 -6.71 -18.24
CA GLY A 46 5.65 -6.81 -18.60
C GLY A 46 6.04 -8.15 -19.20
N VAL A 47 7.24 -8.18 -19.78
CA VAL A 47 7.73 -9.29 -20.58
C VAL A 47 9.01 -9.83 -19.96
N LEU A 48 9.06 -11.14 -19.76
CA LEU A 48 10.23 -11.85 -19.27
C LEU A 48 10.78 -12.74 -20.38
N ARG A 49 12.10 -12.73 -20.59
CA ARG A 49 12.74 -13.69 -21.49
C ARG A 49 12.61 -15.08 -20.89
N ILE A 50 12.30 -16.07 -21.72
CA ILE A 50 12.22 -17.49 -21.29
C ILE A 50 13.54 -17.92 -20.63
N ALA A 51 14.67 -17.49 -21.17
CA ALA A 51 15.99 -17.73 -20.57
C ALA A 51 16.10 -17.20 -19.13
N THR A 52 15.58 -16.00 -18.84
CA THR A 52 15.55 -15.44 -17.48
C THR A 52 14.78 -16.31 -16.51
N ILE A 53 13.61 -16.82 -16.94
CA ILE A 53 12.77 -17.70 -16.12
C ILE A 53 13.51 -19.00 -15.83
N ASN A 54 14.08 -19.64 -16.86
CA ASN A 54 14.79 -20.91 -16.73
C ASN A 54 16.03 -20.77 -15.84
N GLU A 55 16.84 -19.73 -16.06
CA GLU A 55 18.05 -19.49 -15.28
C GLU A 55 17.79 -19.11 -13.82
N ALA A 56 16.66 -18.43 -13.55
CA ALA A 56 16.23 -18.13 -12.20
C ALA A 56 15.72 -19.39 -11.46
N GLY A 57 15.49 -20.50 -12.17
CA GLY A 57 14.97 -21.75 -11.62
C GLY A 57 13.44 -21.82 -11.62
N GLY A 58 12.80 -21.16 -12.59
CA GLY A 58 11.35 -21.22 -12.79
C GLY A 58 10.53 -20.42 -11.78
N TRP A 59 9.22 -20.60 -11.86
CA TRP A 59 8.27 -20.07 -10.87
C TRP A 59 8.29 -20.93 -9.62
N LYS A 60 8.19 -20.29 -8.45
CA LYS A 60 8.12 -20.97 -7.15
C LYS A 60 6.86 -20.53 -6.42
N ASP A 61 6.14 -21.48 -5.84
CA ASP A 61 4.89 -21.29 -5.08
C ASP A 61 5.13 -20.90 -3.60
N ARG A 62 6.38 -20.64 -3.23
CA ARG A 62 6.78 -20.38 -1.85
C ARG A 62 6.25 -19.06 -1.26
N SER A 63 5.66 -18.17 -2.05
CA SER A 63 5.06 -16.93 -1.56
C SER A 63 3.93 -16.49 -2.48
N THR A 64 3.02 -15.67 -1.96
CA THR A 64 1.96 -14.97 -2.71
C THR A 64 2.49 -13.85 -3.60
N VAL A 65 3.81 -13.72 -3.75
CA VAL A 65 4.47 -12.75 -4.62
C VAL A 65 5.55 -13.48 -5.42
N GLU A 66 5.11 -14.49 -6.16
CA GLU A 66 5.94 -15.36 -7.00
C GLU A 66 6.66 -14.56 -8.10
N ASP A 67 6.05 -13.47 -8.55
CA ASP A 67 6.59 -12.47 -9.48
C ASP A 67 7.81 -11.75 -8.90
N MET A 68 7.71 -11.27 -7.66
CA MET A 68 8.81 -10.64 -6.94
C MET A 68 9.92 -11.64 -6.62
N ASP A 69 9.55 -12.87 -6.21
CA ASP A 69 10.54 -13.93 -5.97
C ASP A 69 11.36 -14.23 -7.22
N LEU A 70 10.68 -14.38 -8.36
CA LEU A 70 11.32 -14.59 -9.65
C LEU A 70 12.23 -13.41 -10.01
N ALA A 71 11.75 -12.18 -9.83
CA ALA A 71 12.53 -10.97 -10.11
C ALA A 71 13.80 -10.90 -9.25
N VAL A 72 13.71 -11.16 -7.94
CA VAL A 72 14.88 -11.17 -7.07
C VAL A 72 15.88 -12.23 -7.53
N ARG A 73 15.43 -13.46 -7.78
CA ARG A 73 16.32 -14.55 -8.24
C ARG A 73 16.98 -14.24 -9.58
N ALA A 74 16.24 -13.69 -10.54
CA ALA A 74 16.79 -13.23 -11.81
C ALA A 74 17.83 -12.12 -11.60
N GLY A 75 17.53 -11.13 -10.74
CA GLY A 75 18.46 -10.08 -10.37
C GLY A 75 19.76 -10.61 -9.75
N LEU A 76 19.67 -11.64 -8.90
CA LEU A 76 20.81 -12.35 -8.33
C LEU A 76 21.62 -13.19 -9.34
N ARG A 77 21.08 -13.41 -10.54
CA ARG A 77 21.77 -14.02 -11.68
C ARG A 77 22.35 -12.99 -12.65
N GLY A 78 22.26 -11.70 -12.33
CA GLY A 78 22.81 -10.62 -13.15
C GLY A 78 21.85 -10.07 -14.20
N TRP A 79 20.62 -10.57 -14.26
CA TRP A 79 19.59 -9.99 -15.14
C TRP A 79 19.28 -8.54 -14.73
N LYS A 80 19.05 -7.72 -15.75
CA LYS A 80 18.68 -6.31 -15.62
C LYS A 80 17.21 -6.15 -15.99
N PHE A 81 16.55 -5.24 -15.30
CA PHE A 81 15.15 -4.91 -15.53
C PHE A 81 15.09 -3.54 -16.20
N LEU A 82 14.21 -3.41 -17.19
CA LEU A 82 13.96 -2.16 -17.91
C LEU A 82 12.49 -1.80 -17.74
N TYR A 83 12.23 -0.58 -17.28
CA TYR A 83 10.90 0.00 -17.24
C TYR A 83 10.72 0.94 -18.45
N LEU A 84 9.60 0.81 -19.15
CA LEU A 84 9.25 1.59 -20.35
C LEU A 84 8.05 2.49 -20.03
N GLY A 85 8.31 3.70 -19.54
CA GLY A 85 7.24 4.65 -19.13
C GLY A 85 6.33 5.10 -20.29
N ASP A 86 6.85 5.09 -21.52
CA ASP A 86 6.08 5.44 -22.72
C ASP A 86 5.10 4.34 -23.15
N LEU A 87 5.27 3.10 -22.67
CA LEU A 87 4.39 1.98 -23.02
C LEU A 87 3.37 1.75 -21.91
N GLN A 88 2.14 2.16 -22.17
CA GLN A 88 1.07 2.13 -21.16
C GLN A 88 0.11 0.96 -21.39
N VAL A 89 -0.25 0.29 -20.31
CA VAL A 89 -1.29 -0.74 -20.27
C VAL A 89 -2.37 -0.28 -19.30
N LYS A 90 -3.62 -0.25 -19.77
CA LYS A 90 -4.76 0.16 -18.95
C LYS A 90 -5.01 -0.84 -17.83
N SER A 91 -5.18 -0.36 -16.60
CA SER A 91 -5.51 -1.16 -15.43
C SER A 91 -6.79 -0.68 -14.73
N GLU A 92 -7.40 -1.57 -13.97
CA GLU A 92 -8.50 -1.25 -13.06
C GLU A 92 -8.00 -1.23 -11.61
N LEU A 93 -8.43 -0.22 -10.87
CA LEU A 93 -8.21 -0.06 -9.45
C LEU A 93 -9.33 -0.77 -8.66
N PRO A 94 -9.04 -1.29 -7.46
CA PRO A 94 -10.08 -1.76 -6.55
C PRO A 94 -11.17 -0.71 -6.29
N SER A 95 -12.40 -1.01 -6.73
CA SER A 95 -13.57 -0.12 -6.55
C SER A 95 -14.09 -0.09 -5.11
N THR A 96 -13.89 -1.18 -4.35
CA THR A 96 -14.36 -1.27 -2.96
C THR A 96 -13.21 -1.20 -1.95
N PHE A 97 -13.49 -0.66 -0.76
CA PHE A 97 -12.49 -0.57 0.31
C PHE A 97 -12.03 -1.96 0.77
N ASN A 98 -12.91 -2.96 0.75
CA ASN A 98 -12.53 -4.33 1.13
C ASN A 98 -11.57 -4.96 0.11
N ASP A 99 -11.80 -4.75 -1.18
CA ASP A 99 -10.91 -5.22 -2.24
C ASP A 99 -9.55 -4.55 -2.17
N TYR A 100 -9.54 -3.25 -1.88
CA TYR A 100 -8.30 -2.51 -1.67
C TYR A 100 -7.53 -3.02 -0.44
N ARG A 101 -8.20 -3.28 0.69
CA ARG A 101 -7.57 -3.87 1.88
C ARG A 101 -6.97 -5.24 1.60
N ASN A 102 -7.67 -6.09 0.86
CA ASN A 102 -7.18 -7.42 0.46
C ASN A 102 -5.95 -7.29 -0.45
N GLN A 103 -5.97 -6.36 -1.41
CA GLN A 103 -4.82 -6.09 -2.27
C GLN A 103 -3.61 -5.58 -1.46
N GLN A 104 -3.80 -4.57 -0.62
CA GLN A 104 -2.74 -4.03 0.24
C GLN A 104 -2.20 -5.05 1.23
N HIS A 105 -3.05 -5.94 1.74
CA HIS A 105 -2.64 -7.07 2.56
C HIS A 105 -1.67 -7.96 1.79
N ARG A 106 -2.00 -8.38 0.57
CA ARG A 106 -1.10 -9.20 -0.27
C ARG A 106 0.22 -8.47 -0.57
N TRP A 107 0.15 -7.20 -0.94
CA TRP A 107 1.32 -6.39 -1.30
C TRP A 107 2.26 -6.05 -0.13
N SER A 108 1.79 -6.19 1.11
CA SER A 108 2.62 -5.96 2.32
C SER A 108 3.04 -7.26 2.98
N CYS A 109 2.12 -8.22 3.08
CA CYS A 109 2.36 -9.53 3.68
C CYS A 109 3.27 -10.39 2.81
N GLY A 110 3.02 -10.43 1.50
CA GLY A 110 3.79 -11.25 0.54
C GLY A 110 5.28 -10.93 0.56
N PRO A 111 5.70 -9.66 0.40
CA PRO A 111 7.12 -9.30 0.44
C PRO A 111 7.78 -9.56 1.79
N ALA A 112 7.07 -9.35 2.90
CA ALA A 112 7.58 -9.63 4.25
C ALA A 112 7.81 -11.14 4.49
N ASN A 113 6.86 -11.97 4.07
CA ASN A 113 6.99 -13.44 4.10
C ASN A 113 8.10 -13.93 3.17
N LEU A 114 8.19 -13.35 1.96
CA LEU A 114 9.24 -13.66 1.00
C LEU A 114 10.62 -13.32 1.57
N PHE A 115 10.79 -12.14 2.18
CA PHE A 115 12.05 -11.70 2.77
C PHE A 115 12.63 -12.74 3.72
N ARG A 116 11.82 -13.25 4.66
CA ARG A 116 12.22 -14.31 5.59
C ARG A 116 12.73 -15.57 4.88
N LYS A 117 12.12 -15.93 3.74
CA LYS A 117 12.45 -17.15 2.99
C LYS A 117 13.70 -17.01 2.14
N ILE A 118 14.02 -15.80 1.67
CA ILE A 118 15.10 -15.61 0.68
C ILE A 118 16.28 -14.78 1.18
N VAL A 119 16.23 -14.19 2.39
CA VAL A 119 17.32 -13.35 2.92
C VAL A 119 18.66 -14.10 2.95
N MET A 120 18.66 -15.37 3.37
CA MET A 120 19.87 -16.21 3.37
C MET A 120 20.33 -16.54 1.95
N GLU A 121 19.40 -16.82 1.02
CA GLU A 121 19.71 -17.06 -0.39
C GLU A 121 20.39 -15.83 -1.02
N ILE A 122 19.95 -14.62 -0.68
CA ILE A 122 20.57 -13.36 -1.15
C ILE A 122 21.96 -13.17 -0.53
N ALA A 123 22.08 -13.34 0.79
CA ALA A 123 23.32 -13.11 1.53
C ALA A 123 24.45 -14.04 1.04
N MET A 124 24.12 -15.31 0.83
CA MET A 124 25.06 -16.36 0.40
C MET A 124 25.34 -16.36 -1.12
N ASN A 125 24.68 -15.50 -1.91
CA ASN A 125 24.86 -15.51 -3.35
C ASN A 125 26.26 -15.02 -3.78
N GLU A 126 27.06 -15.84 -4.44
CA GLU A 126 28.44 -15.44 -4.84
C GLU A 126 28.50 -14.69 -6.18
N LYS A 127 27.39 -14.63 -6.92
CA LYS A 127 27.35 -14.09 -8.29
C LYS A 127 27.16 -12.57 -8.35
N VAL A 128 26.76 -11.95 -7.24
CA VAL A 128 26.50 -10.51 -7.17
C VAL A 128 27.39 -9.80 -6.15
N THR A 129 27.64 -8.52 -6.41
CA THR A 129 28.43 -7.66 -5.53
C THR A 129 27.80 -7.51 -4.15
N LEU A 130 28.62 -7.28 -3.13
CA LEU A 130 28.16 -7.00 -1.77
C LEU A 130 27.18 -5.82 -1.71
N TRP A 131 27.43 -4.78 -2.52
CA TRP A 131 26.54 -3.63 -2.63
C TRP A 131 25.13 -4.01 -3.11
N LYS A 132 25.04 -4.88 -4.13
CA LYS A 132 23.74 -5.36 -4.62
C LYS A 132 23.01 -6.18 -3.56
N LYS A 133 23.72 -7.02 -2.80
CA LYS A 133 23.14 -7.75 -1.66
C LYS A 133 22.60 -6.81 -0.60
N PHE A 134 23.42 -5.83 -0.20
CA PHE A 134 23.03 -4.82 0.78
C PHE A 134 21.81 -4.05 0.32
N TYR A 135 21.81 -3.55 -0.92
CA TYR A 135 20.66 -2.85 -1.48
C TYR A 135 19.38 -3.70 -1.48
N VAL A 136 19.45 -4.96 -1.91
CA VAL A 136 18.25 -5.83 -1.96
C VAL A 136 17.75 -6.18 -0.55
N ILE A 137 18.65 -6.55 0.37
CA ILE A 137 18.28 -6.94 1.74
C ILE A 137 17.83 -5.71 2.55
N TYR A 138 18.69 -4.69 2.63
CA TYR A 138 18.48 -3.54 3.48
C TYR A 138 17.52 -2.53 2.83
N SER A 139 17.84 -1.97 1.67
CA SER A 139 17.03 -0.89 1.09
C SER A 139 15.69 -1.38 0.54
N PHE A 140 15.69 -2.47 -0.23
CA PHE A 140 14.48 -2.96 -0.91
C PHE A 140 13.55 -3.75 0.03
N PHE A 141 14.03 -4.77 0.74
CA PHE A 141 13.16 -5.54 1.64
C PHE A 141 12.97 -4.88 3.00
N PHE A 142 14.06 -4.64 3.73
CA PHE A 142 13.96 -4.20 5.12
C PHE A 142 13.39 -2.79 5.24
N VAL A 143 14.01 -1.79 4.63
CA VAL A 143 13.55 -0.41 4.74
C VAL A 143 12.21 -0.23 4.02
N ARG A 144 12.17 -0.48 2.71
CA ARG A 144 11.01 -0.15 1.86
C ARG A 144 9.78 -1.02 2.12
N LYS A 145 9.92 -2.33 2.36
CA LYS A 145 8.77 -3.25 2.51
C LYS A 145 8.39 -3.55 3.97
N ILE A 146 9.25 -3.24 4.95
CA ILE A 146 8.99 -3.51 6.37
C ILE A 146 8.96 -2.21 7.18
N ILE A 147 10.09 -1.50 7.27
CA ILE A 147 10.25 -0.35 8.17
C ILE A 147 9.33 0.80 7.80
N VAL A 148 9.19 1.15 6.51
CA VAL A 148 8.34 2.27 6.08
C VAL A 148 6.89 2.09 6.56
N HIS A 149 6.31 0.90 6.42
CA HIS A 149 4.93 0.65 6.86
C HIS A 149 4.79 0.79 8.38
N MET A 150 5.73 0.20 9.13
CA MET A 150 5.75 0.24 10.59
C MET A 150 5.93 1.67 11.10
N VAL A 151 6.92 2.39 10.60
CA VAL A 151 7.24 3.75 11.04
C VAL A 151 6.07 4.68 10.79
N THR A 152 5.46 4.66 9.60
CA THR A 152 4.29 5.51 9.32
C THR A 152 3.17 5.25 10.32
N PHE A 153 2.82 3.99 10.55
CA PHE A 153 1.74 3.66 11.48
C PHE A 153 2.07 4.02 12.93
N PHE A 154 3.19 3.53 13.45
CA PHE A 154 3.54 3.75 14.85
C PHE A 154 3.82 5.23 15.13
N PHE A 155 4.48 5.95 14.23
CA PHE A 155 4.77 7.36 14.45
C PHE A 155 3.49 8.21 14.45
N TYR A 156 2.67 8.14 13.40
CA TYR A 156 1.54 9.05 13.22
C TYR A 156 0.26 8.64 13.96
N CYS A 157 0.06 7.34 14.20
CA CYS A 157 -1.16 6.83 14.81
C CYS A 157 -0.97 6.35 16.26
N VAL A 158 0.26 6.25 16.77
CA VAL A 158 0.54 5.79 18.14
C VAL A 158 1.40 6.77 18.91
N VAL A 159 2.65 6.99 18.49
CA VAL A 159 3.64 7.82 19.19
C VAL A 159 3.17 9.27 19.29
N LEU A 160 2.82 9.91 18.15
CA LEU A 160 2.42 11.31 18.14
C LEU A 160 1.14 11.58 18.98
N PRO A 161 0.09 10.75 18.94
CA PRO A 161 -1.02 10.85 19.90
C PRO A 161 -0.60 10.62 21.35
N LEU A 162 0.31 9.68 21.63
CA LEU A 162 0.73 9.39 23.01
C LEU A 162 1.62 10.48 23.62
N THR A 163 2.41 11.20 22.81
CA THR A 163 3.25 12.30 23.31
C THR A 163 2.45 13.42 23.94
N ILE A 164 1.16 13.53 23.63
CA ILE A 164 0.25 14.52 24.23
C ILE A 164 0.08 14.30 25.74
N PHE A 165 0.19 13.05 26.20
CA PHE A 165 0.09 12.71 27.62
C PHE A 165 1.40 12.90 28.38
N VAL A 166 2.51 13.15 27.68
CA VAL A 166 3.85 13.30 28.25
C VAL A 166 4.40 14.67 27.84
N PRO A 167 4.07 15.74 28.59
CA PRO A 167 4.40 17.12 28.20
C PRO A 167 5.90 17.39 28.10
N GLU A 168 6.75 16.51 28.63
CA GLU A 168 8.21 16.57 28.52
C GLU A 168 8.73 16.14 27.14
N VAL A 169 7.91 15.46 26.32
CA VAL A 169 8.32 14.97 25.00
C VAL A 169 7.87 15.93 23.91
N ASP A 170 8.80 16.75 23.44
CA ASP A 170 8.59 17.59 22.27
C ASP A 170 8.90 16.82 20.98
N VAL A 171 7.88 16.64 20.14
CA VAL A 171 8.05 16.08 18.80
C VAL A 171 8.54 17.18 17.86
N PRO A 172 9.67 16.98 17.15
CA PRO A 172 10.17 17.98 16.23
C PRO A 172 9.22 18.21 15.05
N ILE A 173 8.94 19.48 14.75
CA ILE A 173 8.01 19.87 13.68
C ILE A 173 8.46 19.38 12.29
N TRP A 174 9.77 19.26 12.06
CA TRP A 174 10.28 18.73 10.81
C TRP A 174 9.88 17.27 10.58
N GLY A 175 9.83 16.47 11.65
CA GLY A 175 9.42 15.07 11.58
C GLY A 175 7.90 14.92 11.47
N ALA A 176 7.15 15.69 12.27
CA ALA A 176 5.70 15.60 12.33
C ALA A 176 4.97 16.24 11.12
N VAL A 177 5.54 17.29 10.54
CA VAL A 177 4.87 18.11 9.50
C VAL A 177 5.67 18.17 8.21
N TYR A 178 6.95 18.53 8.24
CA TYR A 178 7.70 18.78 7.00
C TYR A 178 7.95 17.52 6.18
N ILE A 179 8.44 16.44 6.81
CA ILE A 179 8.65 15.15 6.13
C ILE A 179 7.37 14.63 5.45
N PRO A 180 6.22 14.47 6.12
CA PRO A 180 5.02 13.94 5.48
C PRO A 180 4.48 14.89 4.41
N SER A 181 4.58 16.21 4.60
CA SER A 181 4.18 17.18 3.57
C SER A 181 5.03 17.07 2.31
N ILE A 182 6.36 16.94 2.46
CA ILE A 182 7.27 16.76 1.33
C ILE A 182 6.97 15.44 0.61
N ILE A 183 6.80 14.34 1.35
CA ILE A 183 6.46 13.03 0.77
C ILE A 183 5.13 13.12 0.00
N ALA A 184 4.11 13.77 0.56
CA ALA A 184 2.82 13.93 -0.10
C ALA A 184 2.95 14.74 -1.39
N ILE A 185 3.66 15.87 -1.35
CA ILE A 185 3.92 16.70 -2.54
C ILE A 185 4.68 15.90 -3.61
N LEU A 186 5.69 15.11 -3.21
CA LEU A 186 6.42 14.24 -4.15
C LEU A 186 5.51 13.17 -4.76
N ASN A 187 4.63 12.55 -3.97
CA ASN A 187 3.65 11.60 -4.50
C ASN A 187 2.68 12.26 -5.51
N SER A 188 2.38 13.54 -5.33
CA SER A 188 1.50 14.28 -6.24
C SER A 188 2.11 14.52 -7.64
N VAL A 189 3.42 14.37 -7.81
CA VAL A 189 4.10 14.57 -9.10
C VAL A 189 3.59 13.58 -10.15
N GLY A 190 3.29 12.34 -9.74
CA GLY A 190 2.71 11.32 -10.62
C GLY A 190 1.30 11.67 -11.09
N THR A 191 0.54 12.41 -10.28
CA THR A 191 -0.88 12.74 -10.55
C THR A 191 -1.19 14.22 -10.21
N PRO A 192 -0.68 15.20 -10.98
CA PRO A 192 -0.83 16.63 -10.66
C PRO A 192 -2.29 17.09 -10.56
N ARG A 193 -3.19 16.45 -11.32
CA ARG A 193 -4.64 16.71 -11.28
C ARG A 193 -5.26 16.49 -9.90
N SER A 194 -4.65 15.66 -9.05
CA SER A 194 -5.16 15.28 -7.73
C SER A 194 -4.42 15.95 -6.57
N VAL A 195 -3.58 16.96 -6.81
CA VAL A 195 -2.88 17.74 -5.76
C VAL A 195 -3.82 18.31 -4.70
N HIS A 196 -5.03 18.73 -5.09
CA HIS A 196 -6.05 19.22 -4.15
C HIS A 196 -6.55 18.16 -3.16
N LEU A 197 -6.26 16.87 -3.38
CA LEU A 197 -6.64 15.77 -2.51
C LEU A 197 -5.54 15.38 -1.50
N LEU A 198 -4.40 16.07 -1.47
CA LEU A 198 -3.25 15.67 -0.66
C LEU A 198 -3.55 15.51 0.83
N LEU A 199 -4.35 16.42 1.40
CA LEU A 199 -4.75 16.31 2.81
C LEU A 199 -5.53 15.01 3.06
N TYR A 200 -6.50 14.69 2.21
CA TYR A 200 -7.29 13.46 2.33
C TYR A 200 -6.43 12.22 2.11
N TRP A 201 -5.50 12.29 1.16
CA TRP A 201 -4.55 11.22 0.89
C TRP A 201 -3.65 10.93 2.09
N ILE A 202 -3.07 11.95 2.75
CA ILE A 202 -2.26 11.76 3.97
C ILE A 202 -3.07 11.07 5.07
N LEU A 203 -4.28 11.57 5.35
CA LEU A 203 -5.14 11.00 6.39
C LEU A 203 -5.54 9.55 6.06
N PHE A 204 -5.80 9.26 4.79
CA PHE A 204 -6.14 7.91 4.32
C PHE A 204 -4.94 6.97 4.35
N GLU A 205 -3.75 7.41 3.96
CA GLU A 205 -2.51 6.63 4.02
C GLU A 205 -2.15 6.25 5.46
N ASN A 206 -2.50 7.09 6.45
CA ASN A 206 -2.40 6.74 7.86
C ASN A 206 -3.34 5.59 8.26
N VAL A 207 -4.58 5.55 7.76
CA VAL A 207 -5.47 4.38 7.95
C VAL A 207 -4.89 3.15 7.25
N MET A 208 -4.38 3.30 6.02
CA MET A 208 -3.78 2.19 5.28
C MET A 208 -2.47 1.70 5.90
N SER A 209 -1.74 2.56 6.62
CA SER A 209 -0.53 2.17 7.34
C SER A 209 -0.82 1.13 8.45
N LEU A 210 -1.99 1.19 9.09
CA LEU A 210 -2.45 0.16 10.03
C LEU A 210 -2.59 -1.20 9.32
N HIS A 211 -3.25 -1.21 8.16
CA HIS A 211 -3.45 -2.43 7.37
C HIS A 211 -2.13 -3.02 6.87
N ARG A 212 -1.26 -2.18 6.32
CA ARG A 212 0.05 -2.58 5.83
C ARG A 212 0.94 -3.08 6.96
N THR A 213 0.98 -2.40 8.11
CA THR A 213 1.74 -2.85 9.30
C THR A 213 1.25 -4.20 9.80
N LYS A 214 -0.07 -4.38 9.95
CA LYS A 214 -0.66 -5.66 10.35
C LYS A 214 -0.26 -6.77 9.36
N ALA A 215 -0.37 -6.51 8.07
CA ALA A 215 -0.02 -7.46 7.01
C ALA A 215 1.48 -7.81 7.01
N THR A 216 2.36 -6.81 7.16
CA THR A 216 3.81 -7.01 7.28
C THR A 216 4.16 -7.87 8.48
N LEU A 217 3.56 -7.61 9.65
CA LEU A 217 3.77 -8.44 10.86
C LEU A 217 3.33 -9.89 10.62
N ILE A 218 2.14 -10.09 10.05
CA ILE A 218 1.64 -11.43 9.69
C ILE A 218 2.63 -12.15 8.76
N GLY A 219 3.15 -11.45 7.75
CA GLY A 219 4.12 -11.99 6.80
C GLY A 219 5.45 -12.36 7.45
N LEU A 220 6.00 -11.50 8.30
CA LEU A 220 7.26 -11.76 9.02
C LEU A 220 7.16 -12.98 9.95
N PHE A 221 6.07 -13.06 10.72
CA PHE A 221 5.86 -14.18 11.63
C PHE A 221 5.36 -15.46 10.93
N GLY A 222 4.93 -15.37 9.67
CA GLY A 222 4.35 -16.49 8.93
C GLY A 222 3.02 -16.96 9.52
N ALA A 223 2.23 -16.04 10.08
CA ALA A 223 0.98 -16.37 10.75
C ALA A 223 -0.18 -16.56 9.74
N GLY A 224 -1.07 -17.52 10.03
CA GLY A 224 -2.38 -17.74 9.38
C GLY A 224 -2.48 -17.38 7.89
N ARG A 225 -2.96 -16.17 7.60
CA ARG A 225 -3.28 -15.66 6.25
C ARG A 225 -2.04 -15.29 5.40
N ALA A 226 -0.82 -15.61 5.84
CA ALA A 226 0.40 -15.19 5.16
C ALA A 226 0.52 -15.69 3.70
N ASN A 227 -0.14 -16.80 3.38
CA ASN A 227 -0.19 -17.35 2.02
C ASN A 227 -1.59 -17.25 1.37
N GLU A 228 -2.53 -16.51 1.97
CA GLU A 228 -3.90 -16.42 1.45
C GLU A 228 -3.97 -15.42 0.30
N TRP A 229 -4.38 -15.89 -0.88
CA TRP A 229 -4.65 -15.06 -2.04
C TRP A 229 -6.15 -14.91 -2.25
N VAL A 230 -6.72 -13.79 -1.80
CA VAL A 230 -8.08 -13.38 -2.16
C VAL A 230 -8.01 -12.56 -3.43
N VAL A 231 -8.67 -13.04 -4.49
CA VAL A 231 -8.73 -12.36 -5.79
C VAL A 231 -9.53 -11.06 -5.63
N THR A 232 -8.96 -9.95 -6.09
CA THR A 232 -9.64 -8.67 -6.20
C THR A 232 -10.63 -8.76 -7.37
N GLU A 233 -11.92 -8.57 -7.10
CA GLU A 233 -12.92 -8.53 -8.17
C GLU A 233 -12.68 -7.33 -9.09
N LYS A 234 -12.66 -7.59 -10.40
CA LYS A 234 -12.61 -6.55 -11.44
C LYS A 234 -14.02 -6.23 -11.93
N LEU A 235 -14.24 -5.00 -12.42
CA LEU A 235 -15.56 -4.59 -12.92
C LEU A 235 -16.02 -5.49 -14.08
N GLY A 236 -15.09 -5.91 -14.93
CA GLY A 236 -15.36 -6.86 -16.02
C GLY A 236 -15.79 -8.26 -15.57
N ASP A 237 -15.37 -8.72 -14.39
CA ASP A 237 -15.74 -10.04 -13.86
C ASP A 237 -17.15 -10.03 -13.25
N ALA A 238 -17.53 -8.91 -12.61
CA ALA A 238 -18.90 -8.68 -12.14
C ALA A 238 -19.91 -8.61 -13.30
N ALA A 239 -19.49 -8.08 -14.47
CA ALA A 239 -20.33 -8.03 -15.67
C ALA A 239 -20.55 -9.41 -16.32
N LYS A 240 -19.56 -10.31 -16.27
CA LYS A 240 -19.65 -11.67 -16.83
C LYS A 240 -20.49 -12.62 -15.99
N ASN A 241 -20.57 -12.42 -14.67
CA ASN A 241 -21.32 -13.27 -13.73
C ASN A 241 -22.77 -12.83 -13.51
N LYS A 242 -23.48 -12.32 -14.53
CA LYS A 242 -24.93 -12.08 -14.45
C LYS A 242 -25.73 -13.35 -14.77
N PRO A 243 -26.34 -14.06 -13.80
CA PRO A 243 -27.53 -14.84 -14.11
C PRO A 243 -28.69 -13.90 -14.46
N ALA A 244 -29.63 -14.38 -15.28
CA ALA A 244 -30.85 -13.73 -15.78
C ALA A 244 -31.55 -12.80 -14.76
N PRO A 245 -32.27 -11.74 -15.21
CA PRO A 245 -32.64 -10.60 -14.38
C PRO A 245 -33.58 -11.03 -13.25
N LYS A 246 -33.03 -11.26 -12.05
CA LYS A 246 -33.81 -11.39 -10.84
C LYS A 246 -34.09 -9.99 -10.31
N PHE A 247 -35.37 -9.65 -10.30
CA PHE A 247 -36.01 -8.51 -9.64
C PHE A 247 -35.13 -7.79 -8.60
N PHE A 248 -35.01 -6.47 -8.79
CA PHE A 248 -34.41 -5.51 -7.87
C PHE A 248 -34.63 -5.89 -6.39
N LYS A 249 -33.63 -6.55 -5.79
CA LYS A 249 -33.52 -6.57 -4.34
C LYS A 249 -32.73 -5.33 -3.96
N LYS A 250 -33.38 -4.39 -3.26
CA LYS A 250 -32.74 -3.28 -2.55
C LYS A 250 -31.45 -3.79 -1.88
N PRO A 251 -30.35 -3.03 -1.88
CA PRO A 251 -29.13 -3.47 -1.21
C PRO A 251 -29.48 -3.68 0.26
N LYS A 252 -29.47 -4.95 0.70
CA LYS A 252 -29.66 -5.26 2.11
C LYS A 252 -28.46 -4.69 2.84
N PHE A 253 -28.65 -3.56 3.52
CA PHE A 253 -27.71 -2.96 4.46
C PHE A 253 -27.40 -3.98 5.57
N LYS A 254 -26.43 -4.87 5.34
CA LYS A 254 -25.85 -5.71 6.39
C LYS A 254 -24.80 -4.90 7.13
N PHE A 255 -25.26 -4.06 8.05
CA PHE A 255 -24.43 -3.18 8.89
C PHE A 255 -23.27 -3.94 9.56
N GLY A 256 -23.50 -5.17 10.03
CA GLY A 256 -22.50 -5.98 10.73
C GLY A 256 -21.31 -6.47 9.89
N ASN A 257 -21.44 -6.62 8.57
CA ASN A 257 -20.31 -7.09 7.73
C ASN A 257 -19.40 -5.94 7.27
N ARG A 258 -19.78 -4.68 7.52
CA ARG A 258 -19.03 -3.48 7.11
C ARG A 258 -18.25 -2.83 8.25
N LEU A 259 -18.47 -3.25 9.49
CA LEU A 259 -17.77 -2.69 10.64
C LEU A 259 -16.34 -3.24 10.70
N HIS A 260 -15.38 -2.33 10.73
CA HIS A 260 -13.98 -2.67 10.88
C HIS A 260 -13.49 -2.23 12.26
N MET A 261 -13.42 -3.20 13.17
CA MET A 261 -13.23 -2.95 14.61
C MET A 261 -11.87 -2.35 14.95
N LEU A 262 -10.81 -2.64 14.17
CA LEU A 262 -9.50 -2.06 14.43
C LEU A 262 -9.50 -0.57 14.12
N GLU A 263 -10.12 -0.19 13.01
CA GLU A 263 -10.26 1.19 12.56
C GLU A 263 -11.13 1.99 13.53
N LEU A 264 -12.24 1.40 14.01
CA LEU A 264 -13.07 2.00 15.05
C LEU A 264 -12.33 2.14 16.39
N GLY A 265 -11.57 1.12 16.81
CA GLY A 265 -10.77 1.17 18.02
C GLY A 265 -9.71 2.27 17.98
N PHE A 266 -8.99 2.39 16.86
CA PHE A 266 -8.04 3.48 16.64
C PHE A 266 -8.73 4.84 16.53
N GLY A 267 -9.91 4.92 15.90
CA GLY A 267 -10.71 6.14 15.86
C GLY A 267 -11.09 6.63 17.27
N LEU A 268 -11.53 5.73 18.15
CA LEU A 268 -11.83 6.07 19.55
C LEU A 268 -10.58 6.50 20.32
N PHE A 269 -9.47 5.77 20.16
CA PHE A 269 -8.18 6.14 20.77
C PHE A 269 -7.73 7.55 20.38
N LEU A 270 -7.75 7.87 19.09
CA LEU A 270 -7.38 9.18 18.57
C LEU A 270 -8.36 10.27 19.03
N PHE A 271 -9.65 9.95 19.14
CA PHE A 271 -10.65 10.87 19.67
C PHE A 271 -10.35 11.26 21.11
N PHE A 272 -10.02 10.29 21.97
CA PHE A 272 -9.63 10.58 23.36
C PHE A 272 -8.36 11.44 23.44
N CYS A 273 -7.36 11.14 22.61
CA CYS A 273 -6.13 11.95 22.53
C CYS A 273 -6.44 13.38 22.06
N GLY A 274 -7.30 13.54 21.05
CA GLY A 274 -7.73 14.84 20.53
C GLY A 274 -8.51 15.67 21.54
N CYS A 275 -9.45 15.05 22.26
CA CYS A 275 -10.17 15.71 23.36
C CYS A 275 -9.24 16.16 24.49
N TYR A 276 -8.25 15.33 24.83
CA TYR A 276 -7.27 15.68 25.84
C TYR A 276 -6.38 16.86 25.40
N ASP A 277 -5.85 16.82 24.17
CA ASP A 277 -5.04 17.91 23.59
C ASP A 277 -5.84 19.20 23.41
N TYR A 278 -7.14 19.11 23.11
CA TYR A 278 -7.98 20.30 23.01
C TYR A 278 -8.11 21.04 24.36
N VAL A 279 -8.17 20.29 25.47
CA VAL A 279 -8.34 20.88 26.82
C VAL A 279 -7.01 21.27 27.45
N HIS A 280 -5.96 20.45 27.28
CA HIS A 280 -4.69 20.59 28.01
C HIS A 280 -3.47 20.86 27.10
N GLY A 281 -3.64 20.73 25.78
CA GLY A 281 -2.54 20.76 24.82
C GLY A 281 -2.04 22.16 24.50
N LYS A 282 -0.72 22.27 24.36
CA LYS A 282 -0.04 23.52 23.97
C LYS A 282 0.21 23.63 22.46
N ASN A 283 0.33 22.49 21.79
CA ASN A 283 0.84 22.39 20.40
C ASN A 283 -0.27 22.29 19.32
N LYS A 284 -1.55 22.38 19.72
CA LYS A 284 -2.72 22.36 18.83
C LYS A 284 -2.78 21.15 17.87
N TYR A 285 -2.25 20.00 18.28
CA TYR A 285 -2.31 18.77 17.49
C TYR A 285 -3.74 18.22 17.37
N PHE A 286 -4.67 18.66 18.22
CA PHE A 286 -6.08 18.28 18.21
C PHE A 286 -6.73 18.42 16.83
N ILE A 287 -6.33 19.41 16.01
CA ILE A 287 -6.87 19.58 14.65
C ILE A 287 -6.56 18.34 13.80
N TYR A 288 -5.28 17.93 13.77
CA TYR A 288 -4.86 16.72 13.07
C TYR A 288 -5.54 15.48 13.65
N LEU A 289 -5.61 15.35 14.98
CA LEU A 289 -6.18 14.17 15.64
C LEU A 289 -7.69 14.02 15.37
N PHE A 290 -8.44 15.12 15.36
CA PHE A 290 -9.86 15.08 15.01
C PHE A 290 -10.07 14.76 13.53
N LEU A 291 -9.28 15.34 12.63
CA LEU A 291 -9.33 14.97 11.21
C LEU A 291 -9.02 13.48 11.01
N GLN A 292 -7.96 12.98 11.66
CA GLN A 292 -7.57 11.58 11.60
C GLN A 292 -8.64 10.66 12.22
N THR A 293 -9.25 11.07 13.34
CA THR A 293 -10.39 10.38 13.97
C THR A 293 -11.55 10.22 12.99
N ILE A 294 -11.95 11.32 12.33
CA ILE A 294 -13.03 11.30 11.35
C ILE A 294 -12.70 10.30 10.23
N THR A 295 -11.47 10.33 9.69
CA THR A 295 -11.06 9.39 8.64
C THR A 295 -11.09 7.93 9.10
N PHE A 296 -10.60 7.62 10.30
CA PHE A 296 -10.64 6.28 10.87
C PHE A 296 -12.08 5.80 11.10
N LEU A 297 -12.98 6.66 11.58
CA LEU A 297 -14.38 6.31 11.77
C LEU A 297 -15.11 6.10 10.43
N ILE A 298 -14.88 6.94 9.42
CA ILE A 298 -15.45 6.77 8.07
C ILE A 298 -15.03 5.42 7.46
N CYS A 299 -13.75 5.07 7.59
CA CYS A 299 -13.25 3.76 7.15
C CYS A 299 -13.83 2.63 8.01
N GLY A 300 -13.88 2.82 9.34
CA GLY A 300 -14.36 1.84 10.32
C GLY A 300 -15.85 1.49 10.20
N PHE A 301 -16.70 2.44 9.80
CA PHE A 301 -18.11 2.18 9.48
C PHE A 301 -18.31 1.63 8.06
N GLY A 302 -17.26 1.56 7.24
CA GLY A 302 -17.31 1.03 5.87
C GLY A 302 -18.05 1.97 4.90
N TYR A 303 -17.88 3.28 5.05
CA TYR A 303 -18.45 4.28 4.13
C TYR A 303 -17.56 4.57 2.91
N VAL A 304 -16.34 4.03 2.86
CA VAL A 304 -15.40 4.18 1.74
C VAL A 304 -15.65 3.10 0.68
N GLY A 305 -15.67 3.48 -0.61
CA GLY A 305 -15.78 2.53 -1.73
C GLY A 305 -17.06 1.69 -1.70
N THR A 306 -18.21 2.32 -1.44
CA THR A 306 -19.50 1.63 -1.26
C THR A 306 -20.34 1.51 -2.53
N ILE A 307 -19.94 2.20 -3.60
CA ILE A 307 -20.64 2.22 -4.88
C ILE A 307 -19.85 1.32 -5.83
N ILE A 308 -20.51 0.29 -6.35
CA ILE A 308 -20.01 -0.48 -7.50
C ILE A 308 -20.76 0.10 -8.71
N PRO A 309 -20.09 0.81 -9.63
CA PRO A 309 -20.72 1.29 -10.85
C PRO A 309 -21.23 0.08 -11.63
N THR A 310 -22.49 0.13 -12.03
CA THR A 310 -22.97 -0.76 -13.08
C THR A 310 -22.24 -0.40 -14.36
N SER A 311 -21.58 -1.38 -14.99
CA SER A 311 -20.93 -1.20 -16.29
C SER A 311 -21.88 -0.49 -17.25
N SER A 312 -21.45 0.67 -17.75
CA SER A 312 -22.10 1.39 -18.86
C SER A 312 -21.55 0.87 -20.17
#